data_AF-A0A2K8YY76-F1
#
_entry.id   AF-A0A2K8YY76-F1
#
_cell.length_a   1.000
_cell.length_b   1.000
_cell.length_c   1.000
_cell.angle_alpha   90.00
_cell.angle_beta   90.00
_cell.angle_gamma   90.00
#
_symmetry.space_group_name_H-M   'P 1'
#
loop_
_entity.id
_entity.type
_entity.pdbx_description
1 polymer ?
#
loop_
_entity_poly.entity_id
_entity_poly.type
_entity_poly.pdbx_seq_one_letter_code
_entity_poly.pdbx_strand_id
1 'polypeptide(L)'
;MEQRQSEESNPPRTTPSAAPAPDPRSRTTQEAETGSTSTSQAGNQQEVPARENRNGEPRSNDQRNGGQRNDRNRDGGPRDGGPRDGGPRDGRPPRDGGQNQRENRSQNNRPGREERPAEPESAGEPGAPPTDRPERSQRPNQPNQRPKNQRDGQQSNNQRPTENRQRDDAQPNRNRPANDNRNGQRESISNDPEPRLNNDLSGQVTENMGREDRLVIGISLGDYNGIGPEVILKALQYNRLQKICTPVIYGSMRILNRYRNLLNLKDWNLNGAQSIGQISHKLTNVITCWPDQNQDIQPGQVTADAGQAAFACLQRAVDDLKAGKLDALVTAPINKNNIQSEEFKFPGHTEYLAQEFGVQDNLMFLVSQSLRVGVVTGHVPLGRVRQNITRERIAQKLSLMMRSLKQDFGIEKPKIAVLGLNPHAGEEGLLGTEENDIIKPLIAEWRNKGQLVFGPYPADGFFGTRAYLKFDAVLAMYHDQGLIPFKAIAFEEGVNFTAGMSAVRTSPDHGTAYDIAGKDLADETSMLQAIYTAIDVARNRKEYLELEAGALK
;
A
#
# COMPACT_ATOMS: atom_id res chain seq x y z
N MET A 1 -14.78 -6.90 51.46
CA MET A 1 -13.93 -8.04 51.83
C MET A 1 -12.84 -8.14 50.78
N GLU A 2 -11.55 -8.17 51.11
CA GLU A 2 -10.92 -7.90 52.41
C GLU A 2 -9.47 -7.40 52.21
N GLN A 3 -8.91 -6.81 53.27
CA GLN A 3 -7.64 -6.07 53.25
C GLN A 3 -6.41 -6.98 53.37
N ARG A 4 -5.24 -6.46 52.99
CA ARG A 4 -4.11 -6.26 53.93
C ARG A 4 -3.08 -5.27 53.36
N GLN A 5 -2.25 -4.72 54.26
CA GLN A 5 -1.31 -3.63 54.02
C GLN A 5 0.10 -4.03 54.49
N SER A 6 1.14 -3.40 53.95
CA SER A 6 2.29 -2.89 54.72
C SER A 6 3.15 -1.96 53.84
N GLU A 7 3.96 -1.11 54.48
CA GLU A 7 4.75 -0.03 53.85
C GLU A 7 6.27 -0.31 53.89
N GLU A 8 7.09 0.75 53.75
CA GLU A 8 8.58 0.84 53.73
C GLU A 8 9.28 0.63 52.38
N SER A 9 10.39 1.34 52.07
CA SER A 9 10.92 2.64 52.56
C SER A 9 11.88 3.24 51.51
N ASN A 10 12.28 4.51 51.61
CA ASN A 10 12.95 5.24 50.50
C ASN A 10 14.26 5.96 50.91
N PRO A 11 15.42 5.69 50.27
CA PRO A 11 16.68 6.42 50.46
C PRO A 11 16.88 7.59 49.46
N PRO A 12 17.81 8.54 49.72
CA PRO A 12 17.74 9.89 49.14
C PRO A 12 18.57 10.14 47.86
N ARG A 13 18.28 11.28 47.20
CA ARG A 13 19.08 11.86 46.11
C ARG A 13 20.42 12.43 46.58
N THR A 14 21.45 12.34 45.75
CA THR A 14 22.62 13.24 45.73
C THR A 14 22.99 13.62 44.30
N THR A 15 23.65 14.78 44.11
CA THR A 15 24.12 15.30 42.82
C THR A 15 25.56 15.82 42.93
N PRO A 16 26.38 15.61 41.89
CA PRO A 16 27.10 16.71 41.22
C PRO A 16 26.85 16.65 39.69
N SER A 17 26.65 17.75 38.96
CA SER A 17 27.53 18.90 38.68
C SER A 17 28.52 18.65 37.51
N ALA A 18 28.72 19.67 36.66
CA ALA A 18 29.45 19.61 35.38
C ALA A 18 31.00 19.76 35.58
N ALA A 19 31.90 19.76 34.59
CA ALA A 19 31.87 19.90 33.12
C ALA A 19 33.19 19.24 32.54
N PRO A 20 33.79 19.60 31.38
CA PRO A 20 33.33 20.32 30.17
C PRO A 20 33.66 19.56 28.83
N ALA A 21 33.60 20.25 27.68
CA ALA A 21 33.91 19.72 26.34
C ALA A 21 35.37 19.96 25.89
N PRO A 22 35.88 19.26 24.84
CA PRO A 22 37.24 19.42 24.32
C PRO A 22 37.37 20.43 23.15
N ASP A 23 38.56 21.01 22.98
CA ASP A 23 38.99 21.88 21.86
C ASP A 23 40.49 21.57 21.51
N PRO A 24 41.04 21.85 20.31
CA PRO A 24 42.10 21.01 19.72
C PRO A 24 43.45 21.70 19.40
N ARG A 25 44.30 20.97 18.64
CA ARG A 25 45.53 21.36 17.88
C ARG A 25 46.90 21.29 18.60
N SER A 26 47.75 20.37 18.15
CA SER A 26 49.15 20.63 17.70
C SER A 26 49.69 19.35 16.99
N ARG A 27 50.28 19.45 15.78
CA ARG A 27 51.74 19.49 15.45
C ARG A 27 52.51 18.18 15.82
N THR A 28 53.40 17.60 15.00
CA THR A 28 53.95 17.97 13.66
C THR A 28 54.59 16.77 12.92
N THR A 29 54.65 16.86 11.58
CA THR A 29 55.62 16.28 10.61
C THR A 29 56.68 15.25 11.04
N GLN A 30 56.81 14.13 10.30
CA GLN A 30 57.90 13.85 9.31
C GLN A 30 57.62 12.47 8.62
N GLU A 31 57.60 12.36 7.29
CA GLU A 31 58.73 12.17 6.35
C GLU A 31 59.47 10.81 6.45
N ALA A 32 59.24 9.93 5.47
CA ALA A 32 60.28 9.25 4.68
C ALA A 32 59.65 8.37 3.57
N GLU A 33 60.23 8.39 2.36
CA GLU A 33 59.86 7.50 1.25
C GLU A 33 60.86 6.34 1.11
N THR A 34 60.38 5.20 0.59
CA THR A 34 60.98 4.20 -0.34
C THR A 34 60.12 2.93 -0.25
N GLY A 35 59.82 2.16 -1.29
CA GLY A 35 60.62 1.76 -2.46
C GLY A 35 61.32 0.41 -2.15
N SER A 36 61.34 -0.61 -3.01
CA SER A 36 60.68 -0.84 -4.31
C SER A 36 61.05 -2.25 -4.82
N THR A 37 60.13 -3.02 -5.41
CA THR A 37 60.39 -4.27 -6.18
C THR A 37 61.05 -5.43 -5.38
N SER A 38 61.08 -6.71 -5.80
CA SER A 38 60.86 -7.35 -7.11
C SER A 38 60.36 -8.81 -6.99
N THR A 39 60.01 -9.40 -8.13
CA THR A 39 59.60 -10.81 -8.33
C THR A 39 60.72 -11.84 -8.21
N SER A 40 60.37 -13.10 -7.86
CA SER A 40 61.06 -14.32 -8.32
C SER A 40 60.12 -15.54 -8.29
N GLN A 41 60.51 -16.68 -8.84
CA GLN A 41 59.63 -17.81 -9.18
C GLN A 41 60.00 -19.14 -8.49
N ALA A 42 58.97 -19.98 -8.32
CA ALA A 42 58.92 -21.46 -8.34
C ALA A 42 60.17 -22.32 -7.98
N GLY A 43 59.99 -23.28 -7.07
CA GLY A 43 60.93 -24.38 -6.82
C GLY A 43 60.25 -25.58 -6.14
N ASN A 44 60.50 -26.78 -6.66
CA ASN A 44 59.84 -28.04 -6.27
C ASN A 44 60.73 -28.86 -5.32
N GLN A 45 60.17 -29.55 -4.31
CA GLN A 45 60.55 -30.95 -3.96
C GLN A 45 59.67 -31.59 -2.87
N GLN A 46 59.82 -32.92 -2.72
CA GLN A 46 59.04 -33.82 -1.87
C GLN A 46 59.93 -34.42 -0.76
N GLU A 47 59.33 -35.01 0.28
CA GLU A 47 59.98 -36.12 1.01
C GLU A 47 58.97 -37.06 1.70
N VAL A 48 59.24 -38.37 1.73
CA VAL A 48 58.42 -39.44 2.35
C VAL A 48 59.29 -40.67 2.70
N PRO A 49 59.15 -41.23 3.93
CA PRO A 49 59.25 -42.68 4.20
C PRO A 49 57.89 -43.23 4.75
N ALA A 50 57.34 -44.42 4.40
CA ALA A 50 57.85 -45.80 4.32
C ALA A 50 57.95 -46.52 5.70
N ARG A 51 57.57 -47.80 5.91
CA ARG A 51 56.69 -48.79 5.20
C ARG A 51 56.44 -50.04 6.12
N GLU A 52 55.94 -51.16 5.56
CA GLU A 52 55.85 -52.55 6.12
C GLU A 52 54.57 -52.92 6.92
N ASN A 53 54.00 -54.15 6.90
CA ASN A 53 54.13 -55.34 6.01
C ASN A 53 52.96 -56.35 6.23
N ARG A 54 52.43 -57.00 5.16
CA ARG A 54 51.93 -58.42 5.05
C ARG A 54 50.81 -58.91 6.03
N ASN A 55 49.83 -59.77 5.72
CA ASN A 55 49.37 -60.63 4.59
C ASN A 55 47.83 -60.89 4.80
N GLY A 56 47.03 -61.60 4.00
CA GLY A 56 47.22 -62.37 2.75
C GLY A 56 45.91 -63.11 2.32
N GLU A 57 46.01 -64.06 1.38
CA GLU A 57 44.94 -64.91 0.77
C GLU A 57 45.37 -66.41 0.78
N PRO A 58 44.60 -67.49 0.38
CA PRO A 58 43.53 -67.52 -0.67
C PRO A 58 42.39 -68.62 -0.62
N ARG A 59 41.55 -68.66 -1.69
CA ARG A 59 40.91 -69.85 -2.38
C ARG A 59 39.61 -70.58 -1.89
N SER A 60 38.50 -70.27 -2.59
CA SER A 60 37.65 -71.14 -3.50
C SER A 60 36.91 -72.44 -3.08
N ASN A 61 35.81 -72.71 -3.83
CA ASN A 61 34.92 -73.92 -3.90
C ASN A 61 33.90 -74.12 -2.77
N ASP A 62 32.69 -74.69 -2.94
CA ASP A 62 31.87 -75.21 -4.08
C ASP A 62 30.37 -74.91 -3.74
N GLN A 63 29.26 -75.13 -4.48
CA GLN A 63 28.82 -75.41 -5.87
C GLN A 63 27.57 -76.36 -5.80
N ARG A 64 26.46 -76.03 -6.51
CA ARG A 64 25.22 -76.84 -6.73
C ARG A 64 24.22 -76.94 -5.53
N ASN A 65 22.92 -77.29 -5.66
CA ASN A 65 22.11 -77.73 -6.84
C ASN A 65 20.58 -77.47 -6.70
N GLY A 66 19.81 -77.56 -7.81
CA GLY A 66 18.33 -77.64 -7.88
C GLY A 66 17.59 -76.29 -8.09
N GLY A 67 16.51 -76.14 -8.89
CA GLY A 67 15.64 -77.07 -9.64
C GLY A 67 14.32 -77.35 -8.89
N GLN A 68 13.08 -77.28 -9.44
CA GLN A 68 12.52 -77.20 -10.82
C GLN A 68 11.28 -76.25 -10.80
N ARG A 69 10.90 -75.47 -11.84
CA ARG A 69 10.05 -75.80 -13.02
C ARG A 69 8.80 -76.69 -12.80
N ASN A 70 7.62 -76.07 -12.83
CA ASN A 70 6.42 -76.37 -13.67
C ASN A 70 5.40 -75.22 -13.43
N ASP A 71 4.71 -74.56 -14.37
CA ASP A 71 4.29 -74.78 -15.77
C ASP A 71 2.87 -75.38 -15.95
N ARG A 72 1.96 -74.55 -16.52
CA ARG A 72 0.62 -74.80 -17.12
C ARG A 72 -0.57 -75.31 -16.28
N ASN A 73 -1.62 -74.47 -16.25
CA ASN A 73 -2.88 -74.64 -17.02
C ASN A 73 -3.62 -73.27 -17.09
N ARG A 74 -4.28 -72.78 -18.15
CA ARG A 74 -5.15 -73.35 -19.22
C ARG A 74 -6.51 -73.84 -18.72
N ASP A 75 -7.66 -73.55 -19.34
CA ASP A 75 -8.04 -72.67 -20.46
C ASP A 75 -9.48 -72.15 -20.20
N GLY A 76 -9.95 -71.10 -20.90
CA GLY A 76 -11.40 -70.76 -20.86
C GLY A 76 -11.80 -69.30 -21.12
N GLY A 77 -11.82 -68.88 -22.38
CA GLY A 77 -12.75 -67.83 -22.86
C GLY A 77 -13.73 -68.43 -23.87
N PRO A 78 -14.37 -67.63 -24.73
CA PRO A 78 -14.96 -66.30 -24.52
C PRO A 78 -16.48 -66.33 -24.82
N ARG A 79 -17.23 -65.25 -24.54
CA ARG A 79 -18.54 -65.00 -25.20
C ARG A 79 -18.81 -63.51 -25.43
N ASP A 80 -19.02 -63.16 -26.69
CA ASP A 80 -19.62 -61.91 -27.12
C ASP A 80 -21.11 -61.82 -26.76
N GLY A 81 -21.64 -60.61 -26.65
CA GLY A 81 -23.06 -60.34 -26.40
C GLY A 81 -23.40 -58.87 -26.59
N GLY A 82 -23.89 -58.52 -27.79
CA GLY A 82 -24.23 -57.15 -28.17
C GLY A 82 -25.47 -56.57 -27.46
N PRO A 83 -25.80 -55.29 -27.74
CA PRO A 83 -26.73 -54.49 -26.95
C PRO A 83 -28.22 -54.85 -27.16
N ARG A 84 -29.08 -54.31 -26.27
CA ARG A 84 -30.53 -54.19 -26.49
C ARG A 84 -31.05 -52.86 -26.00
N ASP A 85 -31.86 -52.22 -26.83
CA ASP A 85 -32.59 -50.99 -26.53
C ASP A 85 -33.70 -51.21 -25.49
N GLY A 86 -34.09 -50.12 -24.82
CA GLY A 86 -35.18 -50.09 -23.84
C GLY A 86 -35.67 -48.65 -23.61
N GLY A 87 -36.66 -48.24 -24.41
CA GLY A 87 -37.20 -46.88 -24.45
C GLY A 87 -38.02 -46.44 -23.22
N PRO A 88 -38.55 -45.20 -23.25
CA PRO A 88 -38.79 -44.39 -22.04
C PRO A 88 -40.14 -44.61 -21.35
N ARG A 89 -40.32 -43.94 -20.21
CA ARG A 89 -41.62 -43.70 -19.56
C ARG A 89 -41.75 -42.25 -19.08
N ASP A 90 -42.92 -41.65 -19.34
CA ASP A 90 -43.28 -40.28 -18.99
C ASP A 90 -43.71 -40.10 -17.52
N GLY A 91 -43.75 -38.85 -17.05
CA GLY A 91 -44.19 -38.51 -15.69
C GLY A 91 -44.16 -37.01 -15.32
N ARG A 92 -45.01 -36.19 -15.93
CA ARG A 92 -45.41 -34.84 -15.44
C ARG A 92 -46.88 -34.88 -15.00
N PRO A 93 -47.34 -34.12 -13.99
CA PRO A 93 -47.71 -32.69 -14.16
C PRO A 93 -47.58 -31.86 -12.84
N PRO A 94 -48.13 -30.62 -12.71
CA PRO A 94 -48.53 -29.62 -13.71
C PRO A 94 -47.75 -28.28 -13.55
N ARG A 95 -48.17 -27.22 -14.29
CA ARG A 95 -47.85 -25.81 -14.04
C ARG A 95 -49.14 -25.00 -13.91
N ASP A 96 -49.13 -23.99 -13.05
CA ASP A 96 -49.95 -22.75 -13.09
C ASP A 96 -49.23 -21.69 -12.21
N GLY A 97 -49.46 -20.37 -12.29
CA GLY A 97 -50.31 -19.61 -13.22
C GLY A 97 -50.55 -18.17 -12.69
N GLY A 98 -50.20 -17.13 -13.45
CA GLY A 98 -50.26 -15.69 -13.05
C GLY A 98 -49.05 -15.25 -12.19
N GLN A 99 -48.38 -14.10 -12.36
CA GLN A 99 -48.67 -12.71 -12.83
C GLN A 99 -49.36 -11.76 -11.84
N ASN A 100 -48.82 -10.53 -11.79
CA ASN A 100 -49.41 -9.27 -11.29
C ASN A 100 -49.64 -9.13 -9.75
N GLN A 101 -49.66 -7.93 -9.16
CA GLN A 101 -48.91 -6.68 -9.39
C GLN A 101 -49.10 -5.74 -8.17
N ARG A 102 -48.05 -4.96 -7.82
CA ARG A 102 -48.10 -3.61 -7.18
C ARG A 102 -48.66 -3.37 -5.75
N GLU A 103 -48.22 -2.22 -5.23
CA GLU A 103 -48.89 -1.26 -4.33
C GLU A 103 -48.98 -1.48 -2.79
N ASN A 104 -48.00 -0.87 -2.11
CA ASN A 104 -48.19 0.13 -1.02
C ASN A 104 -49.59 0.31 -0.40
N ARG A 105 -49.67 0.18 0.94
CA ARG A 105 -49.95 1.34 1.83
C ARG A 105 -49.76 1.02 3.31
N SER A 106 -49.43 2.07 4.09
CA SER A 106 -49.44 2.07 5.55
C SER A 106 -50.86 2.32 6.09
N GLN A 107 -51.20 1.77 7.28
CA GLN A 107 -51.55 2.57 8.48
C GLN A 107 -51.91 1.71 9.72
N ASN A 108 -51.60 2.27 10.89
CA ASN A 108 -52.14 2.09 12.25
C ASN A 108 -53.02 0.88 12.62
N ASN A 109 -52.75 0.31 13.81
CA ASN A 109 -53.76 0.35 14.89
C ASN A 109 -53.20 0.21 16.32
N ARG A 110 -53.99 0.68 17.30
CA ARG A 110 -53.86 0.47 18.77
C ARG A 110 -55.23 0.03 19.31
N PRO A 111 -55.27 -0.76 20.39
CA PRO A 111 -55.80 -0.30 21.70
C PRO A 111 -54.85 -0.72 22.85
N GLY A 112 -55.09 -0.55 24.15
CA GLY A 112 -56.17 0.05 24.98
C GLY A 112 -55.63 0.27 26.42
N ARG A 113 -56.43 0.77 27.39
CA ARG A 113 -55.92 1.24 28.70
C ARG A 113 -57.01 1.26 29.80
N GLU A 114 -56.69 0.83 31.04
CA GLU A 114 -57.38 1.07 32.35
C GLU A 114 -56.79 0.08 33.42
N GLU A 115 -56.82 0.24 34.75
CA GLU A 115 -56.87 1.42 35.66
C GLU A 115 -56.30 1.09 37.08
N ARG A 116 -56.50 1.93 38.13
CA ARG A 116 -55.90 1.81 39.50
C ARG A 116 -56.92 1.62 40.65
N PRO A 117 -56.48 1.04 41.79
CA PRO A 117 -56.48 1.70 43.14
C PRO A 117 -55.13 1.44 43.90
N ALA A 118 -54.85 1.80 45.18
CA ALA A 118 -55.21 2.90 46.12
C ALA A 118 -54.20 2.88 47.34
N GLU A 119 -54.42 3.66 48.41
CA GLU A 119 -53.62 3.72 49.68
C GLU A 119 -54.45 3.34 50.94
N PRO A 120 -53.88 3.33 52.17
CA PRO A 120 -53.99 4.52 53.05
C PRO A 120 -52.85 4.82 54.08
N GLU A 121 -52.82 6.08 54.57
CA GLU A 121 -52.42 6.68 55.89
C GLU A 121 -51.70 5.88 57.02
N SER A 122 -50.97 6.46 58.01
CA SER A 122 -50.39 7.81 58.35
C SER A 122 -49.56 7.64 59.68
N ALA A 123 -49.10 8.58 60.54
CA ALA A 123 -49.11 10.06 60.76
C ALA A 123 -47.97 10.47 61.76
N GLY A 124 -47.71 11.77 62.02
CA GLY A 124 -46.93 12.27 63.19
C GLY A 124 -46.15 13.61 63.01
N GLU A 125 -46.36 14.60 63.90
CA GLU A 125 -45.77 15.97 63.90
C GLU A 125 -45.59 16.48 65.38
N PRO A 126 -45.27 17.76 65.78
CA PRO A 126 -45.24 19.06 65.06
C PRO A 126 -44.00 20.00 65.29
N GLY A 127 -43.96 21.21 64.69
CA GLY A 127 -42.83 22.18 64.81
C GLY A 127 -43.00 23.72 64.64
N ALA A 128 -44.08 24.23 64.03
CA ALA A 128 -44.54 25.65 63.94
C ALA A 128 -43.84 26.71 62.97
N PRO A 129 -44.60 27.62 62.29
CA PRO A 129 -44.17 28.65 61.28
C PRO A 129 -44.22 30.13 61.83
N PRO A 130 -44.13 31.29 61.09
CA PRO A 130 -44.64 31.74 59.75
C PRO A 130 -43.50 32.01 58.71
N THR A 131 -43.60 32.57 57.48
CA THR A 131 -44.53 33.42 56.64
C THR A 131 -44.52 34.96 56.87
N ASP A 132 -44.94 35.90 55.98
CA ASP A 132 -45.72 35.88 54.70
C ASP A 132 -45.48 37.12 53.75
N ARG A 133 -45.45 36.89 52.41
CA ARG A 133 -46.26 37.51 51.27
C ARG A 133 -46.43 39.05 51.00
N PRO A 134 -47.12 39.52 49.89
CA PRO A 134 -47.33 38.98 48.51
C PRO A 134 -47.43 40.00 47.30
N GLU A 135 -47.52 39.43 46.08
CA GLU A 135 -48.50 39.72 44.97
C GLU A 135 -48.36 40.72 43.78
N ARG A 136 -48.84 40.18 42.62
CA ARG A 136 -49.63 40.76 41.50
C ARG A 136 -49.01 41.51 40.30
N SER A 137 -49.88 41.67 39.29
CA SER A 137 -49.58 41.89 37.87
C SER A 137 -50.65 42.72 37.15
N GLN A 138 -50.27 43.48 36.10
CA GLN A 138 -51.05 43.71 34.85
C GLN A 138 -50.28 44.61 33.83
N ARG A 139 -50.94 44.98 32.71
CA ARG A 139 -50.36 45.62 31.48
C ARG A 139 -50.57 47.17 31.45
N PRO A 140 -50.53 47.90 30.29
CA PRO A 140 -49.33 48.47 29.66
C PRO A 140 -49.45 49.98 29.30
N ASN A 141 -48.38 50.60 28.76
CA ASN A 141 -48.33 51.63 27.68
C ASN A 141 -47.19 52.68 27.83
N GLN A 142 -46.89 53.35 26.72
CA GLN A 142 -46.02 54.53 26.56
C GLN A 142 -46.81 55.85 26.86
N PRO A 143 -46.29 57.10 26.75
CA PRO A 143 -44.99 57.53 26.17
C PRO A 143 -44.27 58.76 26.79
N ASN A 144 -43.10 59.07 26.19
CA ASN A 144 -42.56 60.42 25.90
C ASN A 144 -41.95 61.30 27.02
N GLN A 145 -40.64 61.60 26.92
CA GLN A 145 -40.10 62.98 26.74
C GLN A 145 -38.56 63.06 26.60
N ARG A 146 -38.05 64.23 26.18
CA ARG A 146 -36.62 64.61 26.04
C ARG A 146 -36.24 65.68 27.10
N PRO A 147 -34.94 66.03 27.23
CA PRO A 147 -34.53 67.39 26.78
C PRO A 147 -33.46 67.40 25.66
N LYS A 148 -33.08 68.61 25.21
CA LYS A 148 -32.04 68.88 24.19
C LYS A 148 -30.85 69.60 24.82
N ASN A 149 -29.71 69.62 24.13
CA ASN A 149 -28.84 70.80 24.08
C ASN A 149 -28.30 71.02 22.65
N GLN A 150 -27.60 72.14 22.43
CA GLN A 150 -27.33 72.75 21.10
C GLN A 150 -25.95 72.30 20.56
N ARG A 151 -25.74 72.16 19.23
CA ARG A 151 -25.06 73.11 18.29
C ARG A 151 -23.78 73.77 18.85
N ASP A 152 -22.69 73.93 18.12
CA ASP A 152 -22.45 73.98 16.65
C ASP A 152 -21.50 72.86 16.13
N GLY A 153 -21.17 72.70 14.84
CA GLY A 153 -21.78 73.25 13.62
C GLY A 153 -20.79 73.43 12.43
N GLN A 154 -20.75 72.47 11.49
CA GLN A 154 -20.40 72.68 10.07
C GLN A 154 -20.82 71.46 9.24
N GLN A 155 -21.07 71.64 7.93
CA GLN A 155 -21.56 70.60 7.02
C GLN A 155 -20.75 70.56 5.72
N SER A 156 -20.48 69.35 5.23
CA SER A 156 -20.72 69.05 3.81
C SER A 156 -21.23 67.62 3.70
N ASN A 157 -22.04 67.33 2.69
CA ASN A 157 -22.78 66.08 2.56
C ASN A 157 -22.96 65.76 1.08
N ASN A 158 -22.80 64.49 0.68
CA ASN A 158 -23.40 64.00 -0.56
C ASN A 158 -23.51 62.47 -0.57
N GLN A 159 -24.68 61.98 -0.98
CA GLN A 159 -24.98 60.56 -1.16
C GLN A 159 -25.16 60.25 -2.66
N ARG A 160 -25.04 58.97 -3.04
CA ARG A 160 -25.43 58.50 -4.39
C ARG A 160 -26.96 58.45 -4.51
N PRO A 161 -27.49 58.51 -5.74
CA PRO A 161 -28.24 57.34 -6.23
C PRO A 161 -27.92 56.96 -7.70
N THR A 162 -28.73 56.06 -8.26
CA THR A 162 -28.57 55.35 -9.56
C THR A 162 -29.80 55.55 -10.46
N GLU A 163 -29.68 55.44 -11.80
CA GLU A 163 -30.51 54.54 -12.68
C GLU A 163 -30.41 54.78 -14.22
N ASN A 164 -30.81 53.77 -15.00
CA ASN A 164 -31.33 53.75 -16.41
C ASN A 164 -30.39 54.12 -17.60
N ARG A 165 -30.29 53.35 -18.71
CA ARG A 165 -31.21 52.99 -19.85
C ARG A 165 -31.45 54.18 -20.83
N GLN A 166 -31.53 54.07 -22.17
CA GLN A 166 -31.41 52.95 -23.16
C GLN A 166 -31.31 53.51 -24.63
N ARG A 167 -30.66 52.77 -25.57
CA ARG A 167 -30.79 52.81 -27.08
C ARG A 167 -30.47 54.17 -27.78
N ASP A 168 -30.32 54.35 -29.11
CA ASP A 168 -31.03 53.87 -30.33
C ASP A 168 -30.13 53.63 -31.59
N ASP A 169 -30.77 53.30 -32.73
CA ASP A 169 -30.27 52.67 -33.98
C ASP A 169 -29.59 53.60 -35.04
N ALA A 170 -28.90 53.00 -36.03
CA ALA A 170 -29.03 53.23 -37.50
C ALA A 170 -27.80 52.75 -38.34
N GLN A 171 -28.01 52.50 -39.65
CA GLN A 171 -27.04 51.95 -40.64
C GLN A 171 -26.83 52.93 -41.85
N PRO A 172 -26.31 52.50 -43.03
CA PRO A 172 -24.95 52.07 -43.38
C PRO A 172 -24.36 52.86 -44.59
N ASN A 173 -23.14 52.53 -45.05
CA ASN A 173 -22.79 52.67 -46.48
C ASN A 173 -21.81 51.59 -46.99
N ARG A 174 -21.59 51.55 -48.31
CA ARG A 174 -21.14 50.41 -49.12
C ARG A 174 -19.72 50.59 -49.67
N ASN A 175 -19.00 49.49 -49.95
CA ASN A 175 -18.79 49.05 -51.36
C ASN A 175 -18.05 47.70 -51.50
N ARG A 176 -18.46 46.96 -52.54
CA ARG A 176 -17.85 45.76 -53.15
C ARG A 176 -18.23 45.76 -54.64
N PRO A 177 -17.34 45.33 -55.55
CA PRO A 177 -17.69 44.47 -56.68
C PRO A 177 -17.84 43.01 -56.15
N ALA A 178 -18.77 42.13 -56.55
CA ALA A 178 -19.57 41.96 -57.78
C ALA A 178 -18.74 41.50 -59.00
N ASN A 179 -19.13 40.50 -59.80
CA ASN A 179 -20.25 39.51 -59.73
C ASN A 179 -19.88 38.29 -60.64
N ASP A 180 -20.64 37.22 -60.90
CA ASP A 180 -22.05 36.85 -60.66
C ASP A 180 -22.26 35.30 -60.69
N ASN A 181 -23.51 34.86 -60.49
CA ASN A 181 -24.15 33.56 -60.86
C ASN A 181 -23.64 32.25 -60.22
N ARG A 182 -24.45 31.38 -59.58
CA ARG A 182 -25.88 30.96 -59.65
C ARG A 182 -26.25 29.91 -60.70
N ASN A 183 -26.39 28.65 -60.26
CA ASN A 183 -27.60 27.80 -60.31
C ASN A 183 -27.21 26.31 -60.18
N GLY A 184 -27.92 25.45 -59.43
CA GLY A 184 -28.99 25.70 -58.45
C GLY A 184 -29.81 24.44 -58.14
N GLN A 185 -30.39 24.39 -56.91
CA GLN A 185 -31.34 23.38 -56.39
C GLN A 185 -30.76 21.98 -56.08
N ARG A 186 -31.17 21.26 -55.02
CA ARG A 186 -31.99 21.60 -53.82
C ARG A 186 -31.68 20.61 -52.67
N GLU A 187 -32.06 21.02 -51.44
CA GLU A 187 -32.25 20.32 -50.15
C GLU A 187 -31.99 18.79 -50.02
N SER A 188 -31.55 18.24 -48.86
CA SER A 188 -31.84 18.63 -47.46
C SER A 188 -30.71 18.35 -46.45
N ILE A 189 -30.81 18.91 -45.24
CA ILE A 189 -29.82 18.82 -44.14
C ILE A 189 -30.24 17.77 -43.09
N SER A 190 -29.30 16.93 -42.63
CA SER A 190 -29.36 16.31 -41.29
C SER A 190 -27.98 15.83 -40.79
N ASN A 191 -27.41 16.58 -39.84
CA ASN A 191 -26.37 16.25 -38.85
C ASN A 191 -25.51 14.98 -39.00
N ASP A 192 -24.19 15.16 -39.20
CA ASP A 192 -23.14 14.22 -38.79
C ASP A 192 -22.28 14.84 -37.65
N PRO A 193 -21.76 14.05 -36.69
CA PRO A 193 -20.95 14.55 -35.57
C PRO A 193 -19.44 14.64 -35.88
N GLU A 194 -18.73 15.51 -35.20
CA GLU A 194 -17.26 15.67 -35.35
C GLU A 194 -16.46 14.42 -34.92
N PRO A 195 -15.35 14.11 -35.61
CA PRO A 195 -14.51 12.96 -35.27
C PRO A 195 -13.69 13.21 -33.99
N ARG A 196 -13.96 12.44 -32.94
CA ARG A 196 -13.16 12.45 -31.71
C ARG A 196 -11.83 11.73 -31.92
N LEU A 197 -10.73 12.44 -31.73
CA LEU A 197 -9.37 11.87 -31.68
C LEU A 197 -9.17 11.05 -30.39
N ASN A 198 -9.50 9.76 -30.45
CA ASN A 198 -9.11 8.79 -29.43
C ASN A 198 -7.67 8.32 -29.68
N ASN A 199 -6.70 8.86 -28.93
CA ASN A 199 -5.34 8.32 -28.88
C ASN A 199 -5.28 7.04 -28.05
N ASP A 200 -5.74 5.92 -28.62
CA ASP A 200 -5.45 4.60 -28.04
C ASP A 200 -4.08 4.09 -28.51
N LEU A 201 -3.04 4.51 -27.79
CA LEU A 201 -1.67 4.01 -27.95
C LEU A 201 -1.41 2.74 -27.11
N SER A 202 -2.41 2.18 -26.42
CA SER A 202 -2.21 1.05 -25.51
C SER A 202 -2.09 -0.30 -26.22
N GLY A 203 -2.66 -0.46 -27.41
CA GLY A 203 -2.72 -1.73 -28.12
C GLY A 203 -1.40 -2.19 -28.76
N GLN A 204 -0.67 -1.28 -29.43
CA GLN A 204 0.35 -1.68 -30.42
C GLN A 204 1.73 -2.05 -29.86
N VAL A 205 2.05 -1.69 -28.61
CA VAL A 205 3.40 -1.90 -28.03
C VAL A 205 3.63 -3.35 -27.57
N THR A 206 2.57 -4.15 -27.43
CA THR A 206 2.62 -5.41 -26.66
C THR A 206 3.02 -6.67 -27.43
N GLU A 207 3.03 -6.67 -28.77
CA GLU A 207 3.22 -7.90 -29.55
C GLU A 207 4.70 -8.25 -29.84
N ASN A 208 5.62 -7.28 -29.76
CA ASN A 208 7.02 -7.44 -30.19
C ASN A 208 8.08 -7.32 -29.07
N MET A 209 7.71 -7.41 -27.79
CA MET A 209 8.71 -7.57 -26.72
C MET A 209 9.40 -8.94 -26.83
N GLY A 210 10.74 -8.91 -26.88
CA GLY A 210 11.58 -10.09 -26.92
C GLY A 210 11.29 -11.04 -25.74
N ARG A 211 11.54 -12.33 -25.92
CA ARG A 211 11.27 -13.34 -24.89
C ARG A 211 12.13 -13.15 -23.63
N GLU A 212 13.21 -12.40 -23.76
CA GLU A 212 14.19 -12.04 -22.71
C GLU A 212 13.93 -10.66 -22.09
N ASP A 213 13.08 -9.81 -22.67
CA ASP A 213 12.72 -8.46 -22.14
C ASP A 213 11.52 -8.47 -21.17
N ARG A 214 10.96 -9.64 -20.88
CA ARG A 214 9.76 -9.78 -20.03
C ARG A 214 10.11 -9.77 -18.54
N LEU A 215 10.03 -8.59 -17.92
CA LEU A 215 10.22 -8.36 -16.48
C LEU A 215 9.69 -9.52 -15.61
N VAL A 216 10.55 -10.06 -14.76
CA VAL A 216 10.25 -11.15 -13.84
C VAL A 216 9.88 -10.58 -12.48
N ILE A 217 8.63 -10.75 -12.08
CA ILE A 217 8.06 -10.17 -10.86
C ILE A 217 7.92 -11.28 -9.82
N GLY A 218 8.75 -11.21 -8.78
CA GLY A 218 8.64 -12.10 -7.63
C GLY A 218 7.48 -11.70 -6.73
N ILE A 219 6.74 -12.67 -6.22
CA ILE A 219 5.61 -12.45 -5.31
C ILE A 219 5.78 -13.38 -4.11
N SER A 220 6.11 -12.87 -2.92
CA SER A 220 6.19 -13.72 -1.72
C SER A 220 4.78 -14.00 -1.17
N LEU A 221 4.51 -15.26 -0.82
CA LEU A 221 3.18 -15.75 -0.43
C LEU A 221 2.58 -15.08 0.81
N GLY A 222 3.43 -14.54 1.69
CA GLY A 222 3.03 -14.04 3.00
C GLY A 222 2.66 -15.16 3.97
N ASP A 223 1.90 -14.83 5.01
CA ASP A 223 1.31 -15.84 5.90
C ASP A 223 0.25 -16.67 5.14
N TYR A 224 0.48 -17.98 5.03
CA TYR A 224 -0.36 -18.85 4.22
C TYR A 224 -1.73 -19.19 4.83
N ASN A 225 -1.97 -18.87 6.10
CA ASN A 225 -3.30 -18.97 6.72
C ASN A 225 -4.04 -17.62 6.69
N GLY A 226 -3.39 -16.52 6.26
CA GLY A 226 -4.03 -15.26 5.95
C GLY A 226 -4.67 -15.21 4.56
N ILE A 227 -5.04 -14.02 4.10
CA ILE A 227 -5.56 -13.77 2.75
C ILE A 227 -4.48 -13.76 1.65
N GLY A 228 -3.19 -13.84 1.99
CA GLY A 228 -2.08 -13.77 1.04
C GLY A 228 -2.24 -14.70 -0.17
N PRO A 229 -2.45 -16.02 0.02
CA PRO A 229 -2.71 -16.96 -1.07
C PRO A 229 -3.98 -16.62 -1.87
N GLU A 230 -5.02 -16.08 -1.23
CA GLU A 230 -6.31 -15.76 -1.88
C GLU A 230 -6.16 -14.57 -2.83
N VAL A 231 -5.62 -13.43 -2.37
CA VAL A 231 -5.44 -12.24 -3.21
C VAL A 231 -4.41 -12.44 -4.31
N ILE A 232 -3.36 -13.25 -4.08
CA ILE A 232 -2.39 -13.63 -5.12
C ILE A 232 -3.06 -14.42 -6.24
N LEU A 233 -3.86 -15.45 -5.90
CA LEU A 233 -4.55 -16.26 -6.90
C LEU A 233 -5.59 -15.44 -7.66
N LYS A 234 -6.40 -14.65 -6.96
CA LYS A 234 -7.40 -13.76 -7.56
C LYS A 234 -6.79 -12.72 -8.52
N ALA A 235 -5.68 -12.09 -8.16
CA ALA A 235 -4.96 -11.15 -9.03
C ALA A 235 -4.36 -11.80 -10.29
N LEU A 236 -3.92 -13.07 -10.19
CA LEU A 236 -3.15 -13.75 -11.25
C LEU A 236 -3.98 -14.68 -12.15
N GLN A 237 -5.23 -15.01 -11.78
CA GLN A 237 -6.11 -15.92 -12.55
C GLN A 237 -6.37 -15.45 -13.99
N TYR A 238 -6.41 -14.12 -14.19
CA TYR A 238 -6.67 -13.52 -15.48
C TYR A 238 -5.35 -13.35 -16.24
N ASN A 239 -5.30 -13.87 -17.49
CA ASN A 239 -4.12 -13.86 -18.38
C ASN A 239 -3.63 -12.45 -18.82
N ARG A 240 -3.98 -11.37 -18.10
CA ARG A 240 -3.56 -9.98 -18.36
C ARG A 240 -2.12 -9.74 -17.91
N LEU A 241 -1.72 -10.21 -16.73
CA LEU A 241 -0.38 -9.96 -16.19
C LEU A 241 0.70 -10.71 -16.98
N GLN A 242 0.43 -11.96 -17.38
CA GLN A 242 1.28 -12.83 -18.19
C GLN A 242 1.50 -12.33 -19.63
N LYS A 243 0.81 -11.25 -20.05
CA LYS A 243 1.14 -10.51 -21.28
C LYS A 243 2.24 -9.48 -21.09
N ILE A 244 2.37 -8.89 -19.90
CA ILE A 244 3.22 -7.72 -19.62
C ILE A 244 4.40 -8.01 -18.68
N CYS A 245 4.37 -9.13 -17.94
CA CYS A 245 5.44 -9.59 -17.05
C CYS A 245 5.44 -11.13 -16.93
N THR A 246 6.43 -11.66 -16.20
CA THR A 246 6.51 -13.07 -15.80
C THR A 246 6.32 -13.19 -14.29
N PRO A 247 5.12 -13.54 -13.79
CA PRO A 247 4.89 -13.68 -12.36
C PRO A 247 5.48 -14.98 -11.80
N VAL A 248 6.18 -14.88 -10.67
CA VAL A 248 6.80 -15.99 -9.94
C VAL A 248 6.42 -15.92 -8.46
N ILE A 249 5.56 -16.83 -8.01
CA ILE A 249 5.15 -16.92 -6.61
C ILE A 249 6.20 -17.71 -5.82
N TYR A 250 6.81 -17.09 -4.83
CA TYR A 250 7.65 -17.73 -3.82
C TYR A 250 6.73 -18.20 -2.69
N GLY A 251 6.48 -19.50 -2.61
CA GLY A 251 5.36 -20.05 -1.86
C GLY A 251 5.41 -21.58 -1.75
N SER A 252 4.24 -22.22 -1.88
CA SER A 252 4.08 -23.68 -1.96
C SER A 252 3.01 -24.01 -2.99
N MET A 253 3.32 -24.95 -3.90
CA MET A 253 2.36 -25.46 -4.87
C MET A 253 1.18 -26.19 -4.19
N ARG A 254 1.41 -26.88 -3.07
CA ARG A 254 0.36 -27.60 -2.32
C ARG A 254 -0.63 -26.63 -1.67
N ILE A 255 -0.13 -25.55 -1.06
CA ILE A 255 -0.97 -24.50 -0.45
C ILE A 255 -1.77 -23.76 -1.51
N LEU A 256 -1.13 -23.32 -2.60
CA LEU A 256 -1.82 -22.60 -3.68
C LEU A 256 -2.89 -23.48 -4.35
N ASN A 257 -2.64 -24.78 -4.52
CA ASN A 257 -3.66 -25.71 -5.02
C ASN A 257 -4.80 -25.97 -4.01
N ARG A 258 -4.56 -25.88 -2.69
CA ARG A 258 -5.66 -25.90 -1.70
C ARG A 258 -6.52 -24.64 -1.83
N TYR A 259 -5.92 -23.45 -1.91
CA TYR A 259 -6.69 -22.21 -2.09
C TYR A 259 -7.40 -22.16 -3.46
N ARG A 260 -6.79 -22.61 -4.56
CA ARG A 260 -7.48 -22.79 -5.86
C ARG A 260 -8.75 -23.64 -5.74
N ASN A 261 -8.73 -24.69 -4.91
CA ASN A 261 -9.91 -25.53 -4.69
C ASN A 261 -11.00 -24.84 -3.84
N LEU A 262 -10.62 -24.04 -2.84
CA LEU A 262 -11.56 -23.23 -2.04
C LEU A 262 -12.24 -22.15 -2.91
N LEU A 263 -11.47 -21.49 -3.76
CA LEU A 263 -11.89 -20.38 -4.64
C LEU A 263 -12.44 -20.86 -6.00
N ASN A 264 -12.64 -22.17 -6.17
CA ASN A 264 -13.10 -22.83 -7.42
C ASN A 264 -12.25 -22.56 -8.69
N LEU A 265 -11.02 -22.05 -8.57
CA LEU A 265 -10.06 -21.75 -9.64
C LEU A 265 -9.40 -23.01 -10.22
N LYS A 266 -10.21 -23.98 -10.67
CA LYS A 266 -9.77 -25.31 -11.10
C LYS A 266 -9.20 -25.29 -12.52
N ASP A 267 -9.80 -24.54 -13.44
CA ASP A 267 -9.42 -24.54 -14.86
C ASP A 267 -8.11 -23.77 -15.15
N TRP A 268 -7.71 -22.86 -14.26
CA TRP A 268 -6.47 -22.09 -14.37
C TRP A 268 -5.31 -22.79 -13.64
N ASN A 269 -4.27 -23.22 -14.37
CA ASN A 269 -3.17 -24.01 -13.83
C ASN A 269 -1.89 -23.21 -13.54
N LEU A 270 -1.21 -23.59 -12.47
CA LEU A 270 0.06 -23.04 -12.00
C LEU A 270 1.24 -23.91 -12.48
N ASN A 271 2.35 -23.29 -12.87
CA ASN A 271 3.58 -23.97 -13.28
C ASN A 271 4.56 -24.12 -12.10
N GLY A 272 5.02 -25.33 -11.79
CA GLY A 272 6.04 -25.56 -10.75
C GLY A 272 7.45 -25.43 -11.30
N ALA A 273 8.34 -24.71 -10.60
CA ALA A 273 9.75 -24.56 -10.94
C ALA A 273 10.64 -24.68 -9.70
N GLN A 274 11.87 -25.19 -9.84
CA GLN A 274 12.84 -25.27 -8.72
C GLN A 274 13.70 -24.00 -8.60
N SER A 275 13.77 -23.19 -9.66
CA SER A 275 14.53 -21.94 -9.70
C SER A 275 14.05 -21.04 -10.84
N ILE A 276 14.47 -19.77 -10.84
CA ILE A 276 14.18 -18.82 -11.93
C ILE A 276 14.62 -19.33 -13.31
N GLY A 277 15.72 -20.10 -13.40
CA GLY A 277 16.17 -20.69 -14.68
C GLY A 277 15.25 -21.76 -15.28
N GLN A 278 14.11 -22.08 -14.64
CA GLN A 278 13.13 -23.08 -15.08
C GLN A 278 11.71 -22.50 -15.27
N ILE A 279 11.53 -21.18 -15.16
CA ILE A 279 10.20 -20.56 -15.27
C ILE A 279 9.69 -20.49 -16.71
N SER A 280 8.38 -20.42 -16.86
CA SER A 280 7.71 -20.18 -18.14
C SER A 280 7.19 -18.74 -18.20
N HIS A 281 7.75 -17.93 -19.10
CA HIS A 281 7.33 -16.57 -19.42
C HIS A 281 5.90 -16.44 -20.02
N LYS A 282 5.13 -17.54 -20.05
CA LYS A 282 3.73 -17.60 -20.51
C LYS A 282 2.75 -18.08 -19.43
N LEU A 283 3.23 -18.46 -18.24
CA LEU A 283 2.42 -19.06 -17.16
C LEU A 283 2.70 -18.34 -15.84
N THR A 284 1.81 -18.52 -14.86
CA THR A 284 2.12 -18.17 -13.47
C THR A 284 2.99 -19.26 -12.86
N ASN A 285 4.17 -18.89 -12.38
CA ASN A 285 5.15 -19.83 -11.85
C ASN A 285 5.08 -19.89 -10.32
N VAL A 286 5.45 -21.02 -9.75
CA VAL A 286 5.55 -21.24 -8.31
C VAL A 286 6.89 -21.89 -8.01
N ILE A 287 7.68 -21.25 -7.15
CA ILE A 287 8.87 -21.83 -6.53
C ILE A 287 8.48 -22.23 -5.11
N THR A 288 8.62 -23.52 -4.79
CA THR A 288 8.36 -24.01 -3.43
C THR A 288 9.56 -23.67 -2.54
N CYS A 289 9.38 -22.84 -1.52
CA CYS A 289 10.49 -22.24 -0.77
C CYS A 289 10.93 -23.03 0.48
N TRP A 290 10.19 -24.05 0.90
CA TRP A 290 10.52 -24.90 2.06
C TRP A 290 9.99 -26.33 1.89
N PRO A 291 10.42 -27.32 2.69
CA PRO A 291 9.82 -28.65 2.72
C PRO A 291 8.38 -28.60 3.24
N ASP A 292 7.40 -28.44 2.35
CA ASP A 292 5.99 -28.18 2.68
C ASP A 292 5.18 -29.46 3.00
N GLN A 293 5.85 -30.57 3.27
CA GLN A 293 5.26 -31.88 3.57
C GLN A 293 4.62 -31.88 4.97
N ASN A 294 3.51 -32.60 5.14
CA ASN A 294 2.74 -32.73 6.39
C ASN A 294 2.19 -31.43 7.01
N GLN A 295 2.59 -30.26 6.49
CA GLN A 295 2.20 -28.97 7.03
C GLN A 295 0.69 -28.72 6.90
N ASP A 296 0.00 -28.55 8.03
CA ASP A 296 -1.42 -28.23 8.04
C ASP A 296 -1.67 -26.77 7.63
N ILE A 297 -2.82 -26.57 7.00
CA ILE A 297 -3.28 -25.32 6.40
C ILE A 297 -4.66 -25.06 7.00
N GLN A 298 -4.76 -24.08 7.89
CA GLN A 298 -6.01 -23.71 8.56
C GLN A 298 -6.27 -22.22 8.32
N PRO A 299 -6.91 -21.86 7.19
CA PRO A 299 -7.22 -20.47 6.87
C PRO A 299 -7.95 -19.80 8.04
N GLY A 300 -7.42 -18.66 8.44
CA GLY A 300 -7.89 -17.89 9.60
C GLY A 300 -7.26 -18.24 10.95
N GLN A 301 -6.31 -19.18 11.02
CA GLN A 301 -5.58 -19.46 12.26
C GLN A 301 -4.11 -19.03 12.20
N VAL A 302 -3.66 -18.32 13.23
CA VAL A 302 -2.27 -17.92 13.42
C VAL A 302 -1.47 -19.13 13.91
N THR A 303 -0.54 -19.64 13.09
CA THR A 303 0.39 -20.71 13.49
C THR A 303 1.84 -20.24 13.36
N ALA A 304 2.76 -20.83 14.14
CA ALA A 304 4.19 -20.54 14.05
C ALA A 304 4.74 -20.93 12.66
N ASP A 305 4.34 -22.11 12.17
CA ASP A 305 4.76 -22.67 10.90
C ASP A 305 4.39 -21.77 9.71
N ALA A 306 3.24 -21.08 9.77
CA ALA A 306 2.85 -20.09 8.76
C ALA A 306 3.75 -18.85 8.77
N GLY A 307 4.25 -18.45 9.94
CA GLY A 307 5.27 -17.41 10.09
C GLY A 307 6.63 -17.85 9.53
N GLN A 308 7.08 -19.06 9.85
CA GLN A 308 8.34 -19.63 9.34
C GLN A 308 8.31 -19.80 7.82
N ALA A 309 7.23 -20.35 7.27
CA ALA A 309 7.03 -20.46 5.83
C ALA A 309 7.00 -19.09 5.14
N ALA A 310 6.33 -18.08 5.74
CA ALA A 310 6.32 -16.72 5.22
C ALA A 310 7.74 -16.11 5.18
N PHE A 311 8.57 -16.36 6.19
CA PHE A 311 9.96 -15.95 6.19
C PHE A 311 10.78 -16.65 5.09
N ALA A 312 10.67 -17.97 4.96
CA ALA A 312 11.37 -18.72 3.91
C ALA A 312 10.99 -18.25 2.49
N CYS A 313 9.72 -17.89 2.27
CA CYS A 313 9.26 -17.27 1.03
C CYS A 313 9.92 -15.91 0.79
N LEU A 314 9.96 -15.04 1.81
CA LEU A 314 10.52 -13.70 1.72
C LEU A 314 12.03 -13.73 1.51
N GLN A 315 12.76 -14.52 2.29
CA GLN A 315 14.21 -14.69 2.19
C GLN A 315 14.60 -15.19 0.81
N ARG A 316 13.97 -16.28 0.32
CA ARG A 316 14.30 -16.83 -1.00
C ARG A 316 13.99 -15.86 -2.15
N ALA A 317 12.90 -15.10 -2.04
CA ALA A 317 12.59 -14.06 -3.01
C ALA A 317 13.62 -12.91 -2.99
N VAL A 318 14.12 -12.55 -1.80
CA VAL A 318 15.16 -11.53 -1.62
C VAL A 318 16.53 -12.01 -2.11
N ASP A 319 16.90 -13.29 -1.94
CA ASP A 319 18.11 -13.87 -2.51
C ASP A 319 18.12 -13.78 -4.04
N ASP A 320 17.02 -14.19 -4.69
CA ASP A 320 16.89 -14.17 -6.15
C ASP A 320 16.77 -12.72 -6.68
N LEU A 321 16.22 -11.77 -5.90
CA LEU A 321 16.23 -10.32 -6.19
C LEU A 321 17.64 -9.70 -6.07
N LYS A 322 18.39 -10.02 -5.00
CA LYS A 322 19.77 -9.59 -4.79
C LYS A 322 20.72 -10.14 -5.86
N ALA A 323 20.42 -11.32 -6.38
CA ALA A 323 21.14 -11.95 -7.48
C ALA A 323 20.69 -11.47 -8.88
N GLY A 324 19.83 -10.45 -8.99
CA GLY A 324 19.41 -9.85 -10.27
C GLY A 324 18.53 -10.76 -11.14
N LYS A 325 17.87 -11.77 -10.55
CA LYS A 325 16.99 -12.71 -11.25
C LYS A 325 15.51 -12.30 -11.22
N LEU A 326 15.21 -11.19 -10.56
CA LEU A 326 13.91 -10.54 -10.46
C LEU A 326 14.11 -9.05 -10.70
N ASP A 327 13.21 -8.42 -11.44
CA ASP A 327 13.20 -6.96 -11.64
C ASP A 327 12.52 -6.25 -10.45
N ALA A 328 11.55 -6.93 -9.81
CA ALA A 328 10.83 -6.44 -8.64
C ALA A 328 10.29 -7.56 -7.75
N LEU A 329 10.01 -7.20 -6.49
CA LEU A 329 9.37 -8.05 -5.49
C LEU A 329 8.08 -7.42 -4.96
N VAL A 330 6.97 -8.13 -5.05
CA VAL A 330 5.71 -7.84 -4.36
C VAL A 330 5.63 -8.72 -3.11
N THR A 331 5.46 -8.13 -1.92
CA THR A 331 5.35 -8.91 -0.68
C THR A 331 3.91 -8.99 -0.20
N ALA A 332 3.31 -10.18 -0.13
CA ALA A 332 2.00 -10.32 0.50
C ALA A 332 2.07 -10.16 2.04
N PRO A 333 0.93 -9.96 2.73
CA PRO A 333 0.94 -9.65 4.16
C PRO A 333 1.57 -10.74 5.04
N ILE A 334 2.35 -10.31 6.02
CA ILE A 334 2.97 -11.14 7.05
C ILE A 334 2.58 -10.58 8.42
N ASN A 335 2.20 -11.46 9.35
CA ASN A 335 1.97 -11.11 10.74
C ASN A 335 3.32 -11.06 11.48
N LYS A 336 3.64 -9.93 12.12
CA LYS A 336 4.92 -9.75 12.83
C LYS A 336 5.07 -10.64 14.08
N ASN A 337 3.99 -11.25 14.58
CA ASN A 337 4.01 -11.94 15.88
C ASN A 337 4.37 -13.43 15.77
N ASN A 338 3.96 -14.13 14.70
CA ASN A 338 4.21 -15.58 14.52
C ASN A 338 5.46 -15.91 13.68
N ILE A 339 5.99 -14.95 12.92
CA ILE A 339 7.26 -15.08 12.17
C ILE A 339 8.52 -15.06 13.06
N GLN A 340 8.39 -14.78 14.37
CA GLN A 340 9.52 -14.73 15.29
C GLN A 340 10.02 -16.15 15.62
N SER A 341 11.32 -16.42 15.41
CA SER A 341 11.98 -17.67 15.84
C SER A 341 13.04 -17.39 16.91
N GLU A 342 13.75 -18.42 17.40
CA GLU A 342 14.92 -18.21 18.27
C GLU A 342 16.11 -17.65 17.48
N GLU A 343 16.28 -18.12 16.25
CA GLU A 343 17.39 -17.77 15.34
C GLU A 343 17.22 -16.39 14.69
N PHE A 344 15.98 -15.92 14.51
CA PHE A 344 15.67 -14.70 13.78
C PHE A 344 14.51 -13.91 14.41
N LYS A 345 14.71 -12.60 14.57
CA LYS A 345 13.69 -11.65 15.02
C LYS A 345 13.30 -10.72 13.88
N PHE A 346 12.14 -10.92 13.28
CA PHE A 346 11.68 -10.12 12.14
C PHE A 346 11.29 -8.71 12.61
N PRO A 347 11.97 -7.64 12.16
CA PRO A 347 11.58 -6.27 12.51
C PRO A 347 10.36 -5.81 11.70
N GLY A 348 10.17 -6.35 10.50
CA GLY A 348 9.18 -5.94 9.50
C GLY A 348 9.78 -5.98 8.09
N HIS A 349 8.91 -5.93 7.07
CA HIS A 349 9.35 -6.00 5.66
C HIS A 349 10.35 -4.90 5.30
N THR A 350 10.02 -3.65 5.59
CA THR A 350 10.84 -2.47 5.26
C THR A 350 12.20 -2.53 5.94
N GLU A 351 12.20 -2.91 7.22
CA GLU A 351 13.39 -2.97 8.06
C GLU A 351 14.30 -4.17 7.69
N TYR A 352 13.72 -5.33 7.37
CA TYR A 352 14.45 -6.50 6.86
C TYR A 352 15.07 -6.23 5.49
N LEU A 353 14.31 -5.67 4.55
CA LEU A 353 14.82 -5.30 3.22
C LEU A 353 15.91 -4.23 3.30
N ALA A 354 15.77 -3.25 4.19
CA ALA A 354 16.81 -2.24 4.43
C ALA A 354 18.14 -2.89 4.87
N GLN A 355 18.09 -3.85 5.80
CA GLN A 355 19.25 -4.64 6.21
C GLN A 355 19.83 -5.45 5.04
N GLU A 356 19.00 -6.22 4.32
CA GLU A 356 19.43 -7.11 3.25
C GLU A 356 20.05 -6.41 2.04
N PHE A 357 19.65 -5.16 1.77
CA PHE A 357 20.20 -4.31 0.71
C PHE A 357 21.23 -3.27 1.22
N GLY A 358 21.59 -3.30 2.50
CA GLY A 358 22.56 -2.37 3.11
C GLY A 358 22.10 -0.91 3.20
N VAL A 359 20.80 -0.65 3.01
CA VAL A 359 20.20 0.68 2.91
C VAL A 359 19.97 1.25 4.32
N GLN A 360 20.81 2.20 4.74
CA GLN A 360 20.64 2.91 6.01
C GLN A 360 19.34 3.73 6.05
N ASP A 361 18.94 4.30 4.90
CA ASP A 361 17.82 5.25 4.81
C ASP A 361 16.86 4.91 3.69
N ASN A 362 15.69 4.41 4.07
CA ASN A 362 14.52 4.29 3.21
C ASN A 362 13.52 5.44 3.45
N LEU A 363 12.56 5.55 2.54
CA LEU A 363 11.35 6.35 2.67
C LEU A 363 10.14 5.42 2.50
N MET A 364 9.35 5.28 3.56
CA MET A 364 7.99 4.73 3.46
C MET A 364 7.16 5.68 2.59
N PHE A 365 6.69 5.19 1.45
CA PHE A 365 6.01 5.98 0.43
C PHE A 365 4.72 5.25 0.04
N LEU A 366 3.57 5.71 0.53
CA LEU A 366 2.30 5.16 0.06
C LEU A 366 1.91 5.83 -1.26
N VAL A 367 1.52 5.02 -2.25
CA VAL A 367 1.26 5.48 -3.61
C VAL A 367 -0.03 4.88 -4.15
N SER A 368 -0.78 5.71 -4.87
CA SER A 368 -1.89 5.33 -5.76
C SER A 368 -1.77 6.13 -7.06
N GLN A 369 -2.73 6.00 -7.97
CA GLN A 369 -2.77 6.80 -9.20
C GLN A 369 -2.98 8.30 -8.93
N SER A 370 -3.72 8.64 -7.87
CA SER A 370 -4.21 10.00 -7.57
C SER A 370 -3.45 10.72 -6.45
N LEU A 371 -2.68 9.99 -5.65
CA LEU A 371 -2.00 10.52 -4.46
C LEU A 371 -0.74 9.72 -4.13
N ARG A 372 0.35 10.43 -3.78
CA ARG A 372 1.58 9.82 -3.23
C ARG A 372 1.96 10.54 -1.94
N VAL A 373 2.15 9.81 -0.84
CA VAL A 373 2.46 10.37 0.49
C VAL A 373 3.64 9.65 1.11
N GLY A 374 4.74 10.38 1.30
CA GLY A 374 5.87 9.93 2.11
C GLY A 374 5.84 10.56 3.50
N VAL A 375 6.51 9.94 4.47
CA VAL A 375 6.57 10.43 5.87
C VAL A 375 8.00 10.68 6.34
N VAL A 376 8.22 11.79 7.05
CA VAL A 376 9.51 12.10 7.70
C VAL A 376 9.77 11.16 8.87
N THR A 377 8.73 10.83 9.63
CA THR A 377 8.76 9.85 10.72
C THR A 377 7.71 8.75 10.52
N GLY A 378 8.15 7.49 10.53
CA GLY A 378 7.30 6.30 10.41
C GLY A 378 6.75 5.85 11.75
N HIS A 379 6.96 4.58 12.10
CA HIS A 379 6.48 3.96 13.34
C HIS A 379 7.17 4.51 14.62
N VAL A 380 6.85 5.73 15.03
CA VAL A 380 7.32 6.34 16.29
C VAL A 380 6.14 6.76 17.18
N PRO A 381 6.26 6.68 18.53
CA PRO A 381 5.23 7.22 19.42
C PRO A 381 5.02 8.72 19.20
N LEU A 382 3.77 9.19 19.17
CA LEU A 382 3.43 10.57 18.84
C LEU A 382 4.18 11.62 19.69
N GLY A 383 4.32 11.38 20.99
CA GLY A 383 5.08 12.24 21.91
C GLY A 383 6.59 12.30 21.65
N ARG A 384 7.13 11.51 20.71
CA ARG A 384 8.53 11.57 20.23
C ARG A 384 8.66 12.18 18.83
N VAL A 385 7.56 12.50 18.13
CA VAL A 385 7.60 13.03 16.74
C VAL A 385 8.40 14.32 16.67
N ARG A 386 8.08 15.34 17.50
CA ARG A 386 8.81 16.64 17.53
C ARG A 386 10.32 16.47 17.63
N GLN A 387 10.79 15.61 18.53
CA GLN A 387 12.22 15.30 18.76
C GLN A 387 12.90 14.65 17.54
N ASN A 388 12.11 14.14 16.60
CA ASN A 388 12.53 13.43 15.41
C ASN A 388 12.34 14.22 14.11
N ILE A 389 11.81 15.44 14.19
CA ILE A 389 11.74 16.40 13.08
C ILE A 389 12.98 17.31 13.13
N THR A 390 14.03 16.92 12.38
CA THR A 390 15.26 17.73 12.22
C THR A 390 15.45 18.13 10.76
N ARG A 391 16.23 19.19 10.51
CA ARG A 391 16.52 19.69 9.16
C ARG A 391 17.13 18.59 8.28
N GLU A 392 18.05 17.83 8.84
CA GLU A 392 18.81 16.76 8.20
C GLU A 392 17.87 15.64 7.75
N ARG A 393 16.96 15.21 8.63
CA ARG A 393 16.01 14.14 8.31
C ARG A 393 14.98 14.59 7.27
N ILE A 394 14.44 15.81 7.37
CA ILE A 394 13.52 16.32 6.33
C ILE A 394 14.26 16.43 4.98
N ALA A 395 15.48 16.97 4.95
CA ALA A 395 16.28 17.11 3.73
C ALA A 395 16.64 15.75 3.10
N GLN A 396 16.94 14.76 3.94
CA GLN A 396 17.19 13.38 3.53
C GLN A 396 15.93 12.73 2.92
N LYS A 397 14.77 12.83 3.59
CA LYS A 397 13.51 12.26 3.05
C LYS A 397 13.03 13.00 1.80
N LEU A 398 13.23 14.33 1.70
CA LEU A 398 13.04 15.09 0.46
C LEU A 398 13.96 14.58 -0.66
N SER A 399 15.22 14.27 -0.36
CA SER A 399 16.18 13.75 -1.35
C SER A 399 15.79 12.36 -1.86
N LEU A 400 15.32 11.47 -0.97
CA LEU A 400 14.80 10.15 -1.36
C LEU A 400 13.53 10.29 -2.20
N MET A 401 12.59 11.15 -1.80
CA MET A 401 11.35 11.41 -2.54
C MET A 401 11.62 12.02 -3.92
N MET A 402 12.50 13.01 -4.02
CA MET A 402 12.88 13.68 -5.27
C MET A 402 13.57 12.71 -6.24
N ARG A 403 14.48 11.85 -5.76
CA ARG A 403 15.10 10.80 -6.58
C ARG A 403 14.05 9.79 -7.03
N SER A 404 13.21 9.32 -6.12
CA SER A 404 12.16 8.34 -6.39
C SER A 404 11.17 8.82 -7.44
N LEU A 405 10.69 10.07 -7.35
CA LEU A 405 9.74 10.60 -8.33
C LEU A 405 10.33 10.67 -9.76
N LYS A 406 11.65 10.88 -9.89
CA LYS A 406 12.35 10.82 -11.18
C LYS A 406 12.57 9.37 -11.66
N GLN A 407 13.24 8.57 -10.83
CA GLN A 407 13.76 7.26 -11.18
C GLN A 407 12.71 6.14 -11.13
N ASP A 408 11.79 6.20 -10.16
CA ASP A 408 10.75 5.18 -9.95
C ASP A 408 9.44 5.55 -10.66
N PHE A 409 9.13 6.84 -10.81
CA PHE A 409 7.84 7.32 -11.34
C PHE A 409 7.94 8.15 -12.64
N GLY A 410 9.13 8.32 -13.22
CA GLY A 410 9.33 8.96 -14.54
C GLY A 410 9.12 10.49 -14.58
N ILE A 411 9.04 11.16 -13.43
CA ILE A 411 8.69 12.58 -13.34
C ILE A 411 9.95 13.44 -13.35
N GLU A 412 10.34 13.99 -14.51
CA GLU A 412 11.58 14.80 -14.68
C GLU A 412 11.76 15.92 -13.63
N LYS A 413 10.67 16.61 -13.29
CA LYS A 413 10.62 17.86 -12.51
C LYS A 413 9.56 17.76 -11.40
N PRO A 414 9.77 16.92 -10.37
CA PRO A 414 8.76 16.63 -9.35
C PRO A 414 8.41 17.86 -8.50
N LYS A 415 7.10 18.10 -8.35
CA LYS A 415 6.50 19.08 -7.44
C LYS A 415 6.15 18.39 -6.13
N ILE A 416 6.81 18.75 -5.04
CA ILE A 416 6.59 18.16 -3.72
C ILE A 416 5.92 19.19 -2.82
N ALA A 417 4.77 18.83 -2.25
CA ALA A 417 4.19 19.56 -1.12
C ALA A 417 4.78 19.03 0.20
N VAL A 418 5.10 19.92 1.12
CA VAL A 418 5.55 19.60 2.48
C VAL A 418 4.51 20.12 3.46
N LEU A 419 4.11 19.29 4.43
CA LEU A 419 3.17 19.69 5.47
C LEU A 419 3.88 20.36 6.66
N GLY A 420 3.16 21.15 7.44
CA GLY A 420 3.60 21.55 8.77
C GLY A 420 3.68 20.33 9.71
N LEU A 421 4.44 20.45 10.80
CA LEU A 421 4.34 19.55 11.95
C LEU A 421 3.13 19.92 12.81
N ASN A 422 2.96 21.22 13.07
CA ASN A 422 1.97 21.77 13.98
C ASN A 422 0.63 22.06 13.25
N PRO A 423 -0.50 22.10 13.98
CA PRO A 423 -1.76 22.63 13.46
C PRO A 423 -1.56 24.03 12.84
N HIS A 424 -2.30 24.34 11.78
CA HIS A 424 -2.18 25.60 11.03
C HIS A 424 -0.75 25.91 10.52
N ALA A 425 0.12 24.89 10.41
CA ALA A 425 1.55 25.05 10.13
C ALA A 425 2.24 26.06 11.08
N GLY A 426 1.91 25.97 12.37
CA GLY A 426 2.50 26.76 13.45
C GLY A 426 1.87 28.15 13.67
N GLU A 427 0.98 28.62 12.78
CA GLU A 427 0.30 29.93 12.87
C GLU A 427 1.30 31.07 13.17
N GLU A 428 2.30 31.22 12.29
CA GLU A 428 3.47 32.10 12.39
C GLU A 428 4.31 32.02 13.69
N GLY A 429 4.13 30.96 14.48
CA GLY A 429 4.87 30.70 15.72
C GLY A 429 3.97 30.49 16.94
N LEU A 430 2.69 30.85 16.85
CA LEU A 430 1.72 30.80 17.94
C LEU A 430 1.40 29.36 18.40
N LEU A 431 1.44 28.39 17.48
CA LEU A 431 1.10 26.98 17.74
C LEU A 431 2.34 26.05 17.70
N GLY A 432 3.54 26.61 17.67
CA GLY A 432 4.81 25.91 17.56
C GLY A 432 5.78 26.64 16.63
N THR A 433 7.08 26.43 16.81
CA THR A 433 8.13 27.20 16.10
C THR A 433 8.86 26.37 15.05
N GLU A 434 8.66 25.05 15.01
CA GLU A 434 9.35 24.12 14.12
C GLU A 434 9.21 24.48 12.63
N GLU A 435 8.08 25.06 12.22
CA GLU A 435 7.91 25.62 10.88
C GLU A 435 8.82 26.80 10.60
N ASN A 436 9.00 27.72 11.54
CA ASN A 436 9.86 28.89 11.38
C ASN A 436 11.34 28.52 11.50
N ASP A 437 11.68 27.63 12.43
CA ASP A 437 13.06 27.28 12.80
C ASP A 437 13.67 26.25 11.84
N ILE A 438 12.87 25.32 11.31
CA ILE A 438 13.35 24.14 10.57
C ILE A 438 12.73 24.06 9.17
N ILE A 439 11.39 24.08 9.05
CA ILE A 439 10.72 23.65 7.81
C ILE A 439 10.71 24.75 6.73
N LYS A 440 10.28 25.99 7.04
CA LYS A 440 10.30 27.15 6.12
C LYS A 440 11.73 27.44 5.62
N PRO A 441 12.80 27.48 6.46
CA PRO A 441 14.17 27.71 5.99
C PRO A 441 14.67 26.61 5.04
N LEU A 442 14.32 25.35 5.29
CA LEU A 442 14.71 24.24 4.43
C LEU A 442 13.99 24.28 3.08
N ILE A 443 12.68 24.57 3.06
CA ILE A 443 11.92 24.71 1.81
C ILE A 443 12.47 25.88 0.98
N ALA A 444 12.84 27.00 1.61
CA ALA A 444 13.50 28.11 0.93
C ALA A 444 14.86 27.70 0.32
N GLU A 445 15.67 26.92 1.04
CA GLU A 445 16.94 26.37 0.52
C GLU A 445 16.72 25.50 -0.74
N TRP A 446 15.72 24.61 -0.72
CA TRP A 446 15.40 23.73 -1.85
C TRP A 446 14.88 24.52 -3.07
N ARG A 447 14.03 25.53 -2.85
CA ARG A 447 13.56 26.42 -3.92
C ARG A 447 14.69 27.26 -4.53
N ASN A 448 15.64 27.72 -3.72
CA ASN A 448 16.83 28.43 -4.19
C ASN A 448 17.77 27.52 -5.01
N LYS A 449 17.73 26.20 -4.77
CA LYS A 449 18.37 25.16 -5.61
C LYS A 449 17.52 24.76 -6.84
N GLY A 450 16.52 25.57 -7.21
CA GLY A 450 15.64 25.36 -8.35
C GLY A 450 14.65 24.18 -8.21
N GLN A 451 14.54 23.57 -7.02
CA GLN A 451 13.65 22.42 -6.81
C GLN A 451 12.23 22.89 -6.52
N LEU A 452 11.24 22.17 -7.06
CA LEU A 452 9.81 22.51 -6.95
C LEU A 452 9.21 21.98 -5.63
N VAL A 453 9.80 22.40 -4.51
CA VAL A 453 9.33 22.07 -3.15
C VAL A 453 8.51 23.24 -2.58
N PHE A 454 7.34 22.97 -2.03
CA PHE A 454 6.40 23.99 -1.55
C PHE A 454 5.82 23.65 -0.18
N GLY A 455 5.48 24.68 0.61
CA GLY A 455 4.95 24.54 1.97
C GLY A 455 5.69 25.45 2.98
N PRO A 456 5.60 25.18 4.29
CA PRO A 456 4.76 24.13 4.89
C PRO A 456 3.26 24.43 4.70
N TYR A 457 2.46 23.39 4.49
CA TYR A 457 1.00 23.51 4.39
C TYR A 457 0.29 22.96 5.65
N PRO A 458 -0.80 23.59 6.11
CA PRO A 458 -1.65 23.03 7.16
C PRO A 458 -2.35 21.78 6.63
N ALA A 459 -2.15 20.65 7.28
CA ALA A 459 -2.52 19.33 6.73
C ALA A 459 -4.04 19.18 6.49
N ASP A 460 -4.86 19.64 7.43
CA ASP A 460 -6.32 19.61 7.37
C ASP A 460 -6.86 20.40 6.18
N GLY A 461 -6.45 21.67 6.03
CA GLY A 461 -6.84 22.52 4.91
C GLY A 461 -6.29 22.00 3.57
N PHE A 462 -5.07 21.46 3.57
CA PHE A 462 -4.41 20.91 2.38
C PHE A 462 -5.15 19.68 1.81
N PHE A 463 -5.51 18.72 2.66
CA PHE A 463 -6.29 17.55 2.22
C PHE A 463 -7.76 17.89 1.98
N GLY A 464 -8.39 18.69 2.84
CA GLY A 464 -9.79 19.10 2.72
C GLY A 464 -10.11 19.91 1.46
N THR A 465 -9.20 20.79 1.03
CA THR A 465 -9.33 21.54 -0.24
C THR A 465 -8.85 20.76 -1.47
N ARG A 466 -8.43 19.49 -1.30
CA ARG A 466 -7.77 18.65 -2.32
C ARG A 466 -6.55 19.31 -2.97
N ALA A 467 -5.80 20.10 -2.22
CA ALA A 467 -4.61 20.79 -2.73
C ALA A 467 -3.51 19.82 -3.21
N TYR A 468 -3.49 18.59 -2.68
CA TYR A 468 -2.58 17.51 -3.11
C TYR A 468 -2.62 17.23 -4.62
N LEU A 469 -3.76 17.42 -5.30
CA LEU A 469 -3.93 17.21 -6.75
C LEU A 469 -3.07 18.16 -7.62
N LYS A 470 -2.35 19.11 -7.01
CA LYS A 470 -1.44 20.05 -7.69
C LYS A 470 0.04 19.62 -7.60
N PHE A 471 0.33 18.50 -6.94
CA PHE A 471 1.66 18.01 -6.61
C PHE A 471 1.82 16.55 -6.99
N ASP A 472 3.04 16.14 -7.30
CA ASP A 472 3.37 14.77 -7.69
C ASP A 472 3.53 13.86 -6.46
N ALA A 473 3.85 14.46 -5.31
CA ALA A 473 3.85 13.83 -3.98
C ALA A 473 3.69 14.84 -2.83
N VAL A 474 3.36 14.30 -1.65
CA VAL A 474 3.25 15.00 -0.37
C VAL A 474 4.24 14.40 0.63
N LEU A 475 5.00 15.22 1.34
CA LEU A 475 5.82 14.84 2.49
C LEU A 475 5.14 15.28 3.79
N ALA A 476 4.54 14.33 4.50
CA ALA A 476 3.99 14.51 5.83
C ALA A 476 5.07 14.35 6.91
N MET A 477 4.92 15.03 8.05
CA MET A 477 5.90 14.97 9.14
C MET A 477 5.85 13.66 9.92
N TYR A 478 4.67 13.05 10.06
CA TYR A 478 4.49 11.79 10.78
C TYR A 478 3.43 10.87 10.14
N HIS A 479 3.53 9.58 10.48
CA HIS A 479 2.67 8.48 10.04
C HIS A 479 1.20 8.88 9.83
N ASP A 480 0.46 9.15 10.91
CA ASP A 480 -0.98 9.38 10.84
C ASP A 480 -1.38 10.64 10.06
N GLN A 481 -0.54 11.68 10.05
CA GLN A 481 -0.78 12.90 9.26
C GLN A 481 -0.84 12.61 7.75
N GLY A 482 -0.03 11.66 7.29
CA GLY A 482 -0.01 11.24 5.89
C GLY A 482 -0.97 10.09 5.60
N LEU A 483 -1.04 9.10 6.50
CA LEU A 483 -1.71 7.84 6.23
C LEU A 483 -3.22 7.88 6.47
N ILE A 484 -3.74 8.66 7.43
CA ILE A 484 -5.20 8.84 7.58
C ILE A 484 -5.83 9.41 6.29
N PRO A 485 -5.35 10.54 5.72
CA PRO A 485 -5.91 11.05 4.48
C PRO A 485 -5.62 10.13 3.28
N PHE A 486 -4.44 9.49 3.20
CA PHE A 486 -4.17 8.50 2.13
C PHE A 486 -5.20 7.35 2.15
N LYS A 487 -5.43 6.73 3.31
CA LYS A 487 -6.43 5.69 3.51
C LYS A 487 -7.84 6.17 3.18
N ALA A 488 -8.20 7.40 3.56
CA ALA A 488 -9.52 7.96 3.28
C ALA A 488 -9.75 8.33 1.79
N ILE A 489 -8.69 8.45 1.00
CA ILE A 489 -8.74 8.86 -0.43
C ILE A 489 -8.53 7.68 -1.37
N ALA A 490 -7.71 6.69 -1.01
CA ALA A 490 -7.22 5.64 -1.89
C ALA A 490 -7.10 4.26 -1.20
N PHE A 491 -8.08 3.90 -0.35
CA PHE A 491 -8.02 2.68 0.48
C PHE A 491 -7.74 1.39 -0.30
N GLU A 492 -8.51 1.14 -1.37
CA GLU A 492 -8.53 -0.13 -2.12
C GLU A 492 -7.39 -0.21 -3.13
N GLU A 493 -6.98 0.92 -3.70
CA GLU A 493 -5.89 1.03 -4.68
C GLU A 493 -4.51 1.29 -4.05
N GLY A 494 -4.45 1.43 -2.72
CA GLY A 494 -3.24 1.81 -2.00
C GLY A 494 -2.12 0.77 -2.12
N VAL A 495 -0.91 1.24 -2.43
CA VAL A 495 0.31 0.43 -2.49
C VAL A 495 1.36 1.01 -1.56
N ASN A 496 1.98 0.16 -0.74
CA ASN A 496 3.12 0.52 0.10
C ASN A 496 4.41 0.28 -0.70
N PHE A 497 5.03 1.39 -1.15
CA PHE A 497 6.31 1.40 -1.84
C PHE A 497 7.44 1.81 -0.89
N THR A 498 8.64 1.27 -1.11
CA THR A 498 9.81 1.49 -0.25
C THR A 498 10.92 2.18 -1.04
N ALA A 499 10.84 3.50 -1.10
CA ALA A 499 11.77 4.34 -1.85
C ALA A 499 13.16 4.38 -1.19
N GLY A 500 14.20 4.51 -2.00
CA GLY A 500 15.61 4.57 -1.58
C GLY A 500 16.39 3.25 -1.72
N MET A 501 15.72 2.13 -2.00
CA MET A 501 16.37 0.83 -2.25
C MET A 501 16.76 0.65 -3.73
N SER A 502 17.87 -0.04 -3.97
CA SER A 502 18.39 -0.37 -5.31
C SER A 502 17.50 -1.37 -6.07
N ALA A 503 16.85 -2.30 -5.36
CA ALA A 503 15.82 -3.16 -5.89
C ALA A 503 14.40 -2.56 -5.74
N VAL A 504 13.47 -2.95 -6.61
CA VAL A 504 12.06 -2.54 -6.54
C VAL A 504 11.30 -3.44 -5.57
N ARG A 505 10.61 -2.84 -4.59
CA ARG A 505 9.64 -3.56 -3.76
C ARG A 505 8.34 -2.79 -3.56
N THR A 506 7.23 -3.49 -3.76
CA THR A 506 5.86 -3.04 -3.44
C THR A 506 5.19 -4.01 -2.49
N SER A 507 4.03 -3.61 -1.98
CA SER A 507 3.17 -4.40 -1.11
C SER A 507 1.74 -3.88 -1.23
N PRO A 508 0.71 -4.73 -1.14
CA PRO A 508 -0.62 -4.25 -0.81
C PRO A 508 -0.59 -3.53 0.54
N ASP A 509 -1.59 -2.69 0.77
CA ASP A 509 -1.70 -1.81 1.93
C ASP A 509 -2.71 -2.35 2.98
N HIS A 510 -2.91 -3.68 3.01
CA HIS A 510 -3.77 -4.39 3.95
C HIS A 510 -3.01 -5.43 4.80
N GLY A 511 -3.62 -5.87 5.90
CA GLY A 511 -3.07 -6.91 6.79
C GLY A 511 -3.32 -8.35 6.30
N THR A 512 -3.06 -9.33 7.16
CA THR A 512 -3.28 -10.77 6.89
C THR A 512 -4.74 -11.20 6.93
N ALA A 513 -5.64 -10.40 7.52
CA ALA A 513 -7.10 -10.56 7.52
C ALA A 513 -7.60 -12.00 7.75
N TYR A 514 -7.08 -12.65 8.80
CA TYR A 514 -7.39 -14.03 9.16
C TYR A 514 -8.90 -14.29 9.31
N ASP A 515 -9.67 -13.30 9.75
CA ASP A 515 -11.11 -13.35 9.92
C ASP A 515 -11.89 -13.61 8.61
N ILE A 516 -11.30 -13.33 7.44
CA ILE A 516 -11.89 -13.59 6.11
C ILE A 516 -11.08 -14.59 5.25
N ALA A 517 -9.92 -15.06 5.72
CA ALA A 517 -9.01 -15.89 4.95
C ALA A 517 -9.62 -17.22 4.47
N GLY A 518 -9.55 -17.48 3.17
CA GLY A 518 -10.06 -18.72 2.56
C GLY A 518 -11.58 -18.79 2.45
N LYS A 519 -12.28 -17.66 2.64
CA LYS A 519 -13.75 -17.55 2.53
C LYS A 519 -14.22 -16.94 1.21
N ASP A 520 -13.30 -16.65 0.29
CA ASP A 520 -13.55 -15.96 -0.98
C ASP A 520 -14.00 -14.48 -0.83
N LEU A 521 -13.77 -13.89 0.35
CA LEU A 521 -14.18 -12.53 0.71
C LEU A 521 -13.08 -11.46 0.59
N ALA A 522 -11.82 -11.85 0.30
CA ALA A 522 -10.73 -10.88 0.16
C ALA A 522 -10.73 -10.25 -1.24
N ASP A 523 -10.53 -8.93 -1.29
CA ASP A 523 -10.41 -8.15 -2.52
C ASP A 523 -8.95 -8.15 -3.02
N GLU A 524 -8.72 -8.50 -4.29
CA GLU A 524 -7.38 -8.54 -4.87
C GLU A 524 -6.83 -7.17 -5.32
N THR A 525 -7.61 -6.10 -5.31
CA THR A 525 -7.29 -4.82 -5.97
C THR A 525 -5.96 -4.25 -5.48
N SER A 526 -5.72 -4.18 -4.17
CA SER A 526 -4.45 -3.66 -3.63
C SER A 526 -3.24 -4.54 -3.98
N MET A 527 -3.42 -5.88 -4.07
CA MET A 527 -2.38 -6.80 -4.57
C MET A 527 -2.11 -6.58 -6.06
N LEU A 528 -3.16 -6.41 -6.85
CA LEU A 528 -3.09 -6.18 -8.28
C LEU A 528 -2.44 -4.83 -8.62
N GLN A 529 -2.78 -3.76 -7.89
CA GLN A 529 -2.12 -2.45 -8.01
C GLN A 529 -0.67 -2.52 -7.54
N ALA A 530 -0.33 -3.32 -6.51
CA ALA A 530 1.05 -3.53 -6.09
C ALA A 530 1.89 -4.24 -7.17
N ILE A 531 1.29 -5.17 -7.92
CA ILE A 531 1.93 -5.82 -9.08
C ILE A 531 2.10 -4.83 -10.24
N TYR A 532 1.08 -4.04 -10.62
CA TYR A 532 1.25 -3.01 -11.67
C TYR A 532 2.30 -1.98 -11.29
N THR A 533 2.26 -1.46 -10.06
CA THR A 533 3.26 -0.50 -9.55
C THR A 533 4.68 -1.09 -9.59
N ALA A 534 4.85 -2.38 -9.29
CA ALA A 534 6.16 -3.04 -9.39
C ALA A 534 6.66 -3.13 -10.85
N ILE A 535 5.77 -3.44 -11.80
CA ILE A 535 6.08 -3.49 -13.24
C ILE A 535 6.46 -2.10 -13.75
N ASP A 536 5.67 -1.09 -13.44
CA ASP A 536 5.87 0.27 -13.97
C ASP A 536 7.12 0.93 -13.36
N VAL A 537 7.36 0.76 -12.05
CA VAL A 537 8.61 1.23 -11.41
C VAL A 537 9.84 0.51 -11.99
N ALA A 538 9.77 -0.80 -12.27
CA ALA A 538 10.88 -1.53 -12.88
C ALA A 538 11.17 -1.04 -14.32
N ARG A 539 10.14 -0.73 -15.12
CA ARG A 539 10.31 -0.11 -16.44
C ARG A 539 10.95 1.27 -16.33
N ASN A 540 10.39 2.15 -15.49
CA ASN A 540 10.91 3.50 -15.28
C ASN A 540 12.38 3.48 -14.85
N ARG A 541 12.79 2.51 -14.01
CA ARG A 541 14.20 2.32 -13.63
C ARG A 541 15.08 1.90 -14.81
N LYS A 542 14.65 0.95 -15.65
CA LYS A 542 15.40 0.53 -16.84
C LYS A 542 15.58 1.70 -17.81
N GLU A 543 14.49 2.41 -18.13
CA GLU A 543 14.50 3.60 -19.00
C GLU A 543 15.36 4.73 -18.42
N TYR A 544 15.24 5.04 -17.13
CA TYR A 544 16.06 6.06 -16.46
C TYR A 544 17.56 5.76 -16.54
N LEU A 545 17.96 4.49 -16.35
CA LEU A 545 19.36 4.05 -16.46
C LEU A 545 19.86 4.06 -17.91
N GLU A 546 19.02 3.70 -18.88
CA GLU A 546 19.32 3.79 -20.31
C GLU A 546 19.49 5.27 -20.75
N LEU A 547 18.67 6.18 -20.23
CA LEU A 547 18.78 7.63 -20.45
C LEU A 547 20.03 8.24 -19.79
N GLU A 548 20.37 7.89 -18.54
CA GLU A 548 21.63 8.35 -17.91
C GLU A 548 22.87 7.80 -18.64
N ALA A 549 22.85 6.53 -19.07
CA ALA A 549 23.93 5.94 -19.86
C ALA A 549 24.00 6.49 -21.31
N GLY A 550 22.91 7.05 -21.82
CA GLY A 550 22.85 7.79 -23.08
C GLY A 550 23.37 9.22 -22.97
N ALA A 551 23.04 9.91 -21.88
CA ALA A 551 23.45 11.31 -21.62
C ALA A 551 24.95 11.50 -21.30
N LEU A 552 25.70 10.39 -21.16
CA LEU A 552 27.16 10.36 -20.97
C LEU A 552 27.93 10.01 -22.26
N LYS A 553 27.29 10.10 -23.43
CA LYS A 553 27.86 9.83 -24.76
C LYS A 553 27.72 11.04 -25.69
#